data_AF-A0A949PG41-F1
#
_entry.id   AF-A0A949PG41-F1
#
_cell.length_a   1.000
_cell.length_b   1.000
_cell.length_c   1.000
_cell.angle_alpha   90.00
_cell.angle_beta   90.00
_cell.angle_gamma   90.00
#
_symmetry.space_group_name_H-M   'P 1'
#
loop_
_entity.id
_entity.type
_entity.pdbx_description
1 polymer ?
#
loop_
_entity_poly.entity_id
_entity_poly.type
_entity_poly.pdbx_seq_one_letter_code
_entity_poly.pdbx_strand_id
1 'polypeptide(L)'
;MAESVPTSFNELWEIVLDVWSTGVLGYSFGDMIIAFGIFLAFYVLRGLFSRFVFSYIDRWVADSSTKADDMLHTALSEPLRFVFIILGVFFAFQYVELSGAAGEVADNTTRSLIAIAIFWCLRNAITPLGVLLQELETVLTSEMIDWLITGAKWTIVFVGTATILQLWGIQVAPIIAGFGLFGV
;
A
#
# COMPACT_ATOMS: atom_id res chain seq x y z
N MET A 1 -27.03 0.32 -59.99
CA MET A 1 -27.02 -0.98 -59.28
C MET A 1 -25.61 -1.11 -58.73
N ALA A 2 -25.32 -0.46 -57.61
CA ALA A 2 -25.45 -0.99 -56.25
C ALA A 2 -24.39 -2.05 -55.94
N GLU A 3 -23.12 -1.65 -56.02
CA GLU A 3 -21.98 -2.43 -55.56
C GLU A 3 -21.12 -1.57 -54.62
N SER A 4 -20.57 -2.23 -53.59
CA SER A 4 -19.38 -1.88 -52.77
C SER A 4 -19.45 -1.04 -51.47
N VAL A 5 -20.61 -0.81 -50.84
CA VAL A 5 -20.64 -0.22 -49.47
C VAL A 5 -20.56 -1.23 -48.30
N PRO A 6 -20.91 -2.55 -48.41
CA PRO A 6 -20.85 -3.45 -47.25
C PRO A 6 -19.43 -3.81 -46.77
N THR A 7 -18.40 -3.70 -47.61
CA THR A 7 -17.04 -4.14 -47.30
C THR A 7 -16.30 -3.15 -46.40
N SER A 8 -16.41 -1.85 -46.64
CA SER A 8 -15.68 -0.82 -45.88
C SER A 8 -16.13 -0.68 -44.42
N PHE A 9 -17.41 -0.94 -44.12
CA PHE A 9 -17.91 -0.90 -42.74
C PHE A 9 -17.43 -2.12 -41.94
N ASN A 10 -17.43 -3.31 -42.54
CA ASN A 10 -16.92 -4.51 -41.90
C ASN A 10 -15.40 -4.43 -41.68
N GLU A 11 -14.64 -3.90 -42.63
CA GLU A 11 -13.20 -3.63 -42.48
C GLU A 11 -12.93 -2.62 -41.35
N LEU A 12 -13.68 -1.52 -41.28
CA LEU A 12 -13.58 -0.57 -40.16
C LEU A 12 -13.93 -1.22 -38.83
N TRP A 13 -14.96 -2.07 -38.81
CA TRP A 13 -15.39 -2.78 -37.61
C TRP A 13 -14.34 -3.79 -37.15
N GLU A 14 -13.70 -4.51 -38.07
CA GLU A 14 -12.58 -5.42 -37.78
C GLU A 14 -11.38 -4.67 -37.22
N ILE A 15 -11.03 -3.49 -37.76
CA ILE A 15 -9.95 -2.66 -37.20
C ILE A 15 -10.30 -2.18 -35.79
N VAL A 16 -11.55 -1.78 -35.54
CA VAL A 16 -12.00 -1.39 -34.20
C VAL A 16 -11.93 -2.57 -33.22
N LEU A 17 -12.36 -3.76 -33.65
CA LEU A 17 -12.27 -4.97 -32.83
C LEU A 17 -10.82 -5.41 -32.60
N ASP A 18 -9.96 -5.28 -33.60
CA ASP A 18 -8.53 -5.56 -33.48
C ASP A 18 -7.86 -4.60 -32.50
N VAL A 19 -8.12 -3.30 -32.57
CA VAL A 19 -7.60 -2.33 -31.57
C VAL A 19 -8.20 -2.58 -30.18
N TRP A 20 -9.46 -3.00 -30.10
CA TRP A 20 -10.12 -3.30 -28.83
C TRP A 20 -9.54 -4.56 -28.15
N SER A 21 -9.22 -5.58 -28.94
CA SER A 21 -8.67 -6.86 -28.49
C SER A 21 -7.14 -6.79 -28.30
N THR A 22 -6.43 -6.17 -29.23
CA THR A 22 -5.01 -5.82 -29.19
C THR A 22 -4.86 -4.46 -28.52
N GLY A 23 -5.17 -4.40 -27.23
CA GLY A 23 -5.06 -3.14 -26.48
C GLY A 23 -3.61 -2.74 -26.15
N VAL A 24 -3.45 -1.83 -25.19
CA VAL A 24 -2.15 -1.25 -24.84
C VAL A 24 -1.23 -2.30 -24.19
N LEU A 25 0.03 -2.38 -24.63
CA LEU A 25 1.05 -3.34 -24.16
C LEU A 25 0.73 -4.83 -24.42
N GLY A 26 -0.21 -5.13 -25.32
CA GLY A 26 -0.61 -6.52 -25.63
C GLY A 26 -1.74 -7.07 -24.76
N TYR A 27 -2.38 -6.23 -23.94
CA TYR A 27 -3.52 -6.57 -23.08
C TYR A 27 -4.79 -5.90 -23.59
N SER A 28 -5.92 -6.61 -23.57
CA SER A 28 -7.18 -6.09 -24.12
C SER A 28 -7.71 -4.90 -23.30
N PHE A 29 -8.41 -3.96 -23.95
CA PHE A 29 -9.07 -2.87 -23.25
C PHE A 29 -10.16 -3.36 -22.29
N GLY A 30 -10.78 -4.50 -22.61
CA GLY A 30 -11.75 -5.16 -21.73
C GLY A 30 -11.13 -5.57 -20.40
N ASP A 31 -9.92 -6.13 -20.43
CA ASP A 31 -9.24 -6.59 -19.21
C ASP A 31 -8.89 -5.42 -18.28
N MET A 32 -8.49 -4.28 -18.85
CA MET A 32 -8.24 -3.06 -18.09
C MET A 32 -9.50 -2.52 -17.41
N ILE A 33 -10.66 -2.56 -18.09
CA ILE A 33 -11.94 -2.12 -17.52
C ILE A 33 -12.34 -3.03 -16.35
N ILE A 34 -12.16 -4.34 -16.50
CA ILE A 34 -12.50 -5.30 -15.43
C ILE A 34 -11.54 -5.16 -14.26
N ALA A 35 -10.23 -5.02 -14.50
CA ALA A 35 -9.24 -4.75 -13.46
C ALA A 35 -9.54 -3.46 -12.69
N PHE A 36 -9.93 -2.40 -13.40
CA PHE A 36 -10.38 -1.16 -12.78
C PHE A 36 -11.66 -1.36 -11.97
N GLY A 37 -12.59 -2.18 -12.46
CA GLY A 37 -13.79 -2.60 -11.73
C GLY A 37 -13.48 -3.36 -10.44
N ILE A 38 -12.52 -4.28 -10.47
CA ILE A 38 -12.02 -5.01 -9.29
C ILE A 38 -11.45 -4.03 -8.27
N PHE A 39 -10.57 -3.12 -8.71
CA PHE A 39 -10.00 -2.10 -7.84
C PHE A 39 -11.09 -1.22 -7.20
N LEU A 40 -12.07 -0.75 -7.99
CA LEU A 40 -13.18 0.04 -7.48
C LEU A 40 -14.04 -0.73 -6.48
N ALA A 41 -14.28 -2.02 -6.70
CA ALA A 41 -15.02 -2.86 -5.76
C ALA A 41 -14.31 -2.89 -4.39
N PHE A 42 -12.99 -3.13 -4.37
CA PHE A 42 -12.20 -3.08 -3.14
C PHE A 42 -12.13 -1.68 -2.51
N TYR A 43 -12.07 -0.64 -3.33
CA TYR A 43 -12.13 0.75 -2.86
C TYR A 43 -13.46 1.09 -2.18
N VAL A 44 -14.58 0.60 -2.69
CA VAL A 44 -15.89 0.74 -2.03
C VAL A 44 -15.96 -0.12 -0.77
N LEU A 45 -15.46 -1.35 -0.83
CA LEU A 45 -15.40 -2.26 0.33
C LEU A 45 -14.59 -1.68 1.48
N ARG A 46 -13.55 -0.87 1.21
CA ARG A 46 -12.81 -0.11 2.24
C ARG A 46 -13.76 0.67 3.15
N GLY A 47 -14.76 1.35 2.59
CA GLY A 47 -15.72 2.16 3.36
C GLY A 47 -16.64 1.30 4.24
N LEU A 48 -17.07 0.14 3.74
CA LEU A 48 -17.91 -0.81 4.48
C LEU A 48 -17.11 -1.51 5.59
N PHE A 49 -15.91 -1.98 5.27
CA PHE A 49 -15.00 -2.63 6.21
C PHE A 49 -14.59 -1.68 7.35
N SER A 50 -14.36 -0.40 7.04
CA SER A 50 -14.11 0.62 8.04
C SER A 50 -15.26 0.81 9.03
N ARG A 51 -16.49 0.38 8.73
CA ARG A 51 -17.57 0.39 9.73
C ARG A 51 -17.57 -0.91 10.54
N PHE A 52 -17.34 -2.02 9.86
CA PHE A 52 -17.37 -3.34 10.48
C PHE A 52 -16.19 -3.56 11.42
N VAL A 53 -14.96 -3.36 10.96
CA VAL A 53 -13.76 -3.64 11.76
C VAL A 53 -13.58 -2.71 12.92
N PHE A 54 -13.93 -1.43 12.80
CA PHE A 54 -13.92 -0.54 13.97
C PHE A 54 -14.89 -1.06 15.04
N SER A 55 -16.09 -1.50 14.66
CA SER A 55 -17.01 -2.12 15.60
C SER A 55 -16.49 -3.41 16.24
N TYR A 56 -15.60 -4.16 15.59
CA TYR A 56 -14.98 -5.37 16.16
C TYR A 56 -13.75 -5.05 17.01
N ILE A 57 -12.89 -4.12 16.59
CA ILE A 57 -11.71 -3.73 17.38
C ILE A 57 -12.16 -2.92 18.61
N ASP A 58 -13.16 -2.05 18.50
CA ASP A 58 -13.80 -1.36 19.64
C ASP A 58 -14.32 -2.39 20.67
N ARG A 59 -14.84 -3.53 20.22
CA ARG A 59 -15.31 -4.63 21.09
C ARG A 59 -14.17 -5.35 21.82
N TRP A 60 -13.00 -5.45 21.19
CA TRP A 60 -11.80 -6.09 21.76
C TRP A 60 -11.05 -5.17 22.72
N VAL A 61 -11.07 -3.86 22.46
CA VAL A 61 -10.43 -2.82 23.29
C VAL A 61 -11.33 -2.36 24.44
N ALA A 62 -12.66 -2.51 24.33
CA ALA A 62 -13.61 -2.14 25.38
C ALA A 62 -13.38 -2.85 26.73
N ASP A 63 -12.66 -3.99 26.76
CA ASP A 63 -12.30 -4.68 28.00
C ASP A 63 -11.00 -4.14 28.65
N SER A 64 -10.24 -3.27 27.98
CA SER A 64 -9.00 -2.66 28.49
C SER A 64 -9.11 -1.13 28.56
N SER A 65 -9.35 -0.59 29.75
CA SER A 65 -9.61 0.83 29.99
C SER A 65 -8.36 1.73 30.04
N THR A 66 -7.31 1.45 29.25
CA THR A 66 -6.03 2.18 29.33
C THR A 66 -5.88 3.15 28.15
N LYS A 67 -5.34 4.36 28.41
CA LYS A 67 -5.06 5.38 27.37
C LYS A 67 -4.19 4.85 26.22
N ALA A 68 -3.29 3.91 26.51
CA ALA A 68 -2.45 3.27 25.49
C ALA A 68 -3.26 2.38 24.53
N ASP A 69 -4.33 1.75 24.99
CA ASP A 69 -5.15 0.84 24.19
C ASP A 69 -6.00 1.60 23.18
N ASP A 70 -6.58 2.75 23.57
CA ASP A 70 -7.28 3.67 22.66
C ASP A 70 -6.35 4.20 21.55
N MET A 71 -5.10 4.48 21.92
CA MET A 71 -4.07 4.94 20.99
C MET A 71 -3.61 3.82 20.06
N LEU A 72 -3.51 2.58 20.55
CA LEU A 72 -3.21 1.39 19.72
C LEU A 72 -4.33 1.11 18.72
N HIS A 73 -5.59 1.18 19.18
CA HIS A 73 -6.76 1.06 18.32
C HIS A 73 -6.65 2.03 17.14
N THR A 74 -6.49 3.32 17.45
CA THR A 74 -6.38 4.38 16.45
C THR A 74 -5.17 4.16 15.52
N ALA A 75 -4.02 3.76 16.09
CA ALA A 75 -2.78 3.52 15.37
C ALA A 75 -2.86 2.39 14.32
N LEU A 76 -3.58 1.31 14.62
CA LEU A 76 -3.77 0.14 13.75
C LEU A 76 -4.87 0.36 12.71
N SER A 77 -5.85 1.19 13.05
CA SER A 77 -7.07 1.33 12.29
C SER A 77 -6.86 1.93 10.88
N GLU A 78 -5.95 2.89 10.75
CA GLU A 78 -5.59 3.51 9.47
C GLU A 78 -4.82 2.55 8.53
N PRO A 79 -3.73 1.87 8.98
CA PRO A 79 -3.08 0.82 8.19
C PRO A 79 -4.01 -0.30 7.75
N LEU A 80 -4.94 -0.74 8.61
CA LEU A 80 -5.90 -1.80 8.26
C LEU A 80 -6.86 -1.36 7.15
N ARG A 81 -7.30 -0.09 7.13
CA ARG A 81 -8.08 0.44 6.00
C ARG A 81 -7.28 0.45 4.69
N PHE A 82 -5.96 0.63 4.78
CA PHE A 82 -5.09 0.63 3.61
C PHE A 82 -4.96 -0.76 2.98
N VAL A 83 -5.08 -1.84 3.76
CA VAL A 83 -5.05 -3.23 3.24
C VAL A 83 -6.06 -3.47 2.13
N PHE A 84 -7.24 -2.86 2.17
CA PHE A 84 -8.24 -3.01 1.10
C PHE A 84 -7.78 -2.42 -0.23
N ILE A 85 -7.05 -1.30 -0.17
CA ILE A 85 -6.44 -0.71 -1.37
C ILE A 85 -5.38 -1.67 -1.93
N ILE A 86 -4.57 -2.27 -1.05
CA ILE A 86 -3.57 -3.28 -1.44
C ILE A 86 -4.24 -4.47 -2.13
N LEU A 87 -5.28 -5.03 -1.53
CA LEU A 87 -6.02 -6.15 -2.10
C LEU A 87 -6.63 -5.77 -3.46
N GLY A 88 -7.22 -4.58 -3.58
CA GLY A 88 -7.76 -4.09 -4.84
C GLY A 88 -6.71 -3.99 -5.93
N VAL A 89 -5.54 -3.42 -5.63
CA VAL A 89 -4.41 -3.34 -6.57
C VAL A 89 -3.88 -4.73 -6.91
N PHE A 90 -3.69 -5.59 -5.91
CA PHE A 90 -3.18 -6.94 -6.09
C PHE A 90 -4.08 -7.77 -7.01
N PHE A 91 -5.39 -7.84 -6.72
CA PHE A 91 -6.32 -8.61 -7.54
C PHE A 91 -6.53 -7.99 -8.93
N ALA A 92 -6.47 -6.65 -9.06
CA ALA A 92 -6.50 -6.00 -10.37
C ALA A 92 -5.30 -6.40 -11.23
N PHE A 93 -4.08 -6.37 -10.68
CA PHE A 93 -2.88 -6.81 -11.41
C PHE A 93 -2.88 -8.31 -11.70
N GLN A 94 -3.33 -9.12 -10.74
CA GLN A 94 -3.46 -10.57 -10.93
C GLN A 94 -4.43 -10.91 -12.07
N TYR A 95 -5.53 -10.16 -12.20
CA TYR A 95 -6.51 -10.38 -13.26
C TYR A 95 -5.96 -10.06 -14.66
N VAL A 96 -5.17 -8.99 -14.79
CA VAL A 96 -4.59 -8.60 -16.09
C VAL A 96 -3.43 -9.52 -16.50
N GLU A 97 -2.85 -10.27 -15.56
CA GLU A 97 -1.71 -11.17 -15.82
C GLU A 97 -0.54 -10.45 -16.52
N LEU A 98 -0.14 -9.31 -15.94
CA LEU A 98 0.98 -8.51 -16.45
C LEU A 98 2.28 -9.32 -16.45
N SER A 99 2.98 -9.31 -17.58
CA SER A 99 4.21 -10.08 -17.84
C SER A 99 5.37 -9.16 -18.23
N GLY A 100 6.59 -9.70 -18.19
CA GLY A 100 7.81 -8.94 -18.48
C GLY A 100 7.98 -7.73 -17.55
N ALA A 101 8.38 -6.59 -18.13
CA ALA A 101 8.60 -5.35 -17.38
C ALA A 101 7.34 -4.82 -16.67
N ALA A 102 6.16 -4.97 -17.29
CA ALA A 102 4.91 -4.53 -16.67
C ALA A 102 4.55 -5.39 -15.45
N GLY A 103 4.83 -6.70 -15.51
CA GLY A 103 4.66 -7.62 -14.39
C GLY A 103 5.59 -7.30 -13.21
N GLU A 104 6.85 -6.99 -13.48
CA GLU A 104 7.80 -6.56 -12.45
C GLU A 104 7.37 -5.26 -11.76
N VAL A 105 6.90 -4.28 -12.53
CA VAL A 105 6.35 -3.02 -11.99
C VAL A 105 5.12 -3.28 -11.13
N ALA A 106 4.23 -4.19 -11.54
CA ALA A 106 3.03 -4.57 -10.79
C ALA A 106 3.38 -5.26 -9.46
N ASP A 107 4.34 -6.19 -9.47
CA ASP A 107 4.84 -6.87 -8.27
C ASP A 107 5.52 -5.89 -7.32
N ASN A 108 6.46 -5.07 -7.82
CA ASN A 108 7.15 -4.06 -7.02
C ASN A 108 6.19 -3.01 -6.45
N THR A 109 5.15 -2.63 -7.19
CA THR A 109 4.09 -1.73 -6.70
C THR A 109 3.34 -2.38 -5.55
N THR A 110 2.89 -3.62 -5.72
CA THR A 110 2.17 -4.36 -4.65
C THR A 110 3.04 -4.50 -3.40
N ARG A 111 4.29 -4.93 -3.55
CA ARG A 111 5.26 -5.06 -2.45
C ARG A 111 5.53 -3.72 -1.78
N SER A 112 5.62 -2.63 -2.54
CA SER A 112 5.79 -1.27 -1.99
C SER A 112 4.59 -0.86 -1.16
N LEU A 113 3.37 -1.12 -1.62
CA LEU A 113 2.16 -0.82 -0.85
C LEU A 113 2.12 -1.62 0.46
N ILE A 114 2.49 -2.91 0.43
CA ILE A 114 2.60 -3.74 1.63
C ILE A 114 3.67 -3.18 2.59
N ALA A 115 4.85 -2.84 2.08
CA ALA A 115 5.91 -2.24 2.89
C ALA A 115 5.43 -0.93 3.54
N ILE A 116 4.79 -0.04 2.78
CA ILE A 116 4.19 1.20 3.30
C ILE A 116 3.23 0.90 4.44
N ALA A 117 2.34 -0.10 4.30
CA ALA A 117 1.39 -0.48 5.36
C ALA A 117 2.10 -0.93 6.64
N ILE A 118 3.11 -1.79 6.51
CA ILE A 118 3.87 -2.34 7.65
C ILE A 118 4.63 -1.24 8.37
N PHE A 119 5.42 -0.43 7.65
CA PHE A 119 6.22 0.64 8.26
C PHE A 119 5.34 1.76 8.84
N TRP A 120 4.21 2.07 8.18
CA TRP A 120 3.23 3.01 8.73
C TRP A 120 2.60 2.49 10.02
N CYS A 121 2.20 1.22 10.05
CA CYS A 121 1.69 0.57 11.25
C CYS A 121 2.71 0.60 12.39
N LEU A 122 3.95 0.21 12.11
CA LEU A 122 5.03 0.20 13.11
C LEU A 122 5.32 1.60 13.65
N ARG A 123 5.37 2.61 12.76
CA ARG A 123 5.54 4.02 13.15
C ARG A 123 4.43 4.49 14.09
N ASN A 124 3.18 4.14 13.78
CA ASN A 124 2.04 4.56 14.60
C ASN A 124 2.07 3.86 15.97
N ALA A 125 2.42 2.58 16.01
CA ALA A 125 2.52 1.77 17.22
C ALA A 125 3.60 2.25 18.21
N ILE A 126 4.63 2.98 17.76
CA ILE A 126 5.60 3.59 18.67
C ILE A 126 4.92 4.56 19.65
N THR A 127 3.92 5.32 19.20
CA THR A 127 3.31 6.37 20.04
C THR A 127 2.66 5.82 21.32
N PRO A 128 1.77 4.80 21.26
CA PRO A 128 1.23 4.19 22.48
C PRO A 128 2.31 3.48 23.31
N LEU A 129 3.34 2.90 22.68
CA LEU A 129 4.48 2.34 23.42
C LEU A 129 5.21 3.41 24.25
N GLY A 130 5.35 4.64 23.74
CA GLY A 130 5.91 5.76 24.49
C GLY A 130 5.14 6.10 25.75
N VAL A 131 3.81 6.02 25.71
CA VAL A 131 2.96 6.25 26.88
C VAL A 131 3.17 5.16 27.93
N LEU A 132 3.24 3.89 27.50
CA LEU A 132 3.54 2.77 28.41
C LEU A 132 4.94 2.88 29.02
N LEU A 133 5.92 3.42 28.28
CA LEU A 133 7.27 3.67 28.80
C LEU A 133 7.32 4.83 29.79
N GLN A 134 6.45 5.84 29.66
CA GLN A 134 6.35 6.95 30.62
C GLN A 134 5.85 6.47 31.99
N GLU A 135 5.08 5.39 32.07
CA GLU A 135 4.72 4.76 33.34
C GLU A 135 5.93 4.15 34.08
N LEU A 136 7.07 3.98 33.39
CA LEU A 136 8.35 3.53 33.93
C LEU A 136 9.30 4.71 34.26
N GLU A 137 8.74 5.86 34.64
CA GLU A 137 9.43 7.12 35.02
C GLU A 137 10.52 6.98 36.09
N THR A 138 10.61 5.83 36.76
CA THR A 138 11.67 5.53 37.73
C THR A 138 13.04 5.28 37.09
N VAL A 139 13.10 5.00 35.79
CA VAL A 139 14.33 4.64 35.05
C VAL A 139 14.67 5.64 33.94
N LEU A 140 13.68 6.27 33.33
CA LEU A 140 13.86 7.19 32.20
C LEU A 140 13.10 8.50 32.46
N THR A 141 13.77 9.64 32.23
CA THR A 141 13.08 10.93 32.30
C THR A 141 12.15 11.11 31.10
N SER A 142 11.10 11.92 31.25
CA SER A 142 10.14 12.17 30.18
C SER A 142 10.82 12.71 28.90
N GLU A 143 11.86 13.53 29.05
CA GLU A 143 12.64 14.06 27.91
C GLU A 143 13.40 12.97 27.16
N MET A 144 13.96 11.98 27.87
CA MET A 144 14.67 10.86 27.25
C MET A 144 13.71 9.97 26.45
N ILE A 145 12.50 9.74 26.98
CA ILE A 145 11.47 8.96 26.31
C ILE A 145 11.01 9.68 25.05
N ASP A 146 10.76 10.99 25.11
CA ASP A 146 10.35 11.77 23.94
C ASP A 146 11.41 11.75 22.82
N TRP A 147 12.68 11.84 23.20
CA TRP A 147 13.81 11.67 22.26
C TRP A 147 13.87 10.26 21.68
N LEU A 148 13.72 9.22 22.49
CA LEU A 148 13.72 7.82 22.06
C LEU A 148 12.58 7.56 21.05
N ILE A 149 11.38 8.01 21.37
CA ILE A 149 10.18 7.85 20.54
C ILE A 149 10.31 8.59 19.22
N THR A 150 10.83 9.82 19.25
CA THR A 150 11.07 10.61 18.04
C THR A 150 12.14 9.96 17.17
N GLY A 151 13.25 9.52 17.77
CA GLY A 151 14.32 8.81 17.06
C GLY A 151 13.83 7.51 16.42
N ALA A 152 13.09 6.69 17.16
CA ALA A 152 12.55 5.43 16.65
C ALA A 152 11.57 5.66 15.48
N LYS A 153 10.72 6.70 15.54
CA LYS A 153 9.84 7.07 14.41
C LYS A 153 10.63 7.42 13.15
N TRP A 154 11.69 8.21 13.29
CA TRP A 154 12.55 8.56 12.16
C TRP A 154 13.29 7.34 11.59
N THR A 155 13.81 6.46 12.45
CA THR A 155 14.44 5.22 12.02
C THR A 155 13.50 4.35 11.19
N ILE A 156 12.25 4.16 11.65
CA ILE A 156 11.26 3.39 10.90
C ILE A 156 10.98 4.00 9.53
N VAL A 157 10.82 5.32 9.45
CA VAL A 157 10.59 6.01 8.17
C VAL A 157 11.78 5.81 7.24
N PHE A 158 13.01 5.99 7.74
CA PHE A 158 14.22 5.81 6.94
C PHE A 158 14.36 4.37 6.43
N VAL A 159 14.19 3.38 7.30
CA VAL A 159 14.25 1.95 6.93
C VAL A 159 13.13 1.58 5.96
N GLY A 160 11.93 2.14 6.14
CA GLY A 160 10.81 1.92 5.25
C GLY A 160 11.05 2.48 3.85
N THR A 161 11.52 3.72 3.76
CA THR A 161 11.91 4.33 2.49
C THR A 161 13.05 3.56 1.82
N ALA A 162 14.08 3.18 2.58
CA ALA A 162 15.16 2.33 2.09
C ALA A 162 14.63 1.01 1.50
N THR A 163 13.76 0.32 2.22
CA THR A 163 13.18 -0.95 1.77
C THR A 163 12.40 -0.75 0.47
N ILE A 164 11.60 0.30 0.36
CA ILE A 164 10.87 0.62 -0.88
C ILE A 164 11.86 0.87 -2.01
N LEU A 165 12.87 1.73 -1.84
CA LEU A 165 13.89 1.99 -2.85
C LEU A 165 14.58 0.69 -3.31
N GLN A 166 14.89 -0.20 -2.37
CA GLN A 166 15.49 -1.49 -2.66
C GLN A 166 14.58 -2.40 -3.51
N LEU A 167 13.27 -2.39 -3.27
CA LEU A 167 12.30 -3.12 -4.10
C LEU A 167 12.35 -2.66 -5.57
N TRP A 168 12.61 -1.37 -5.80
CA TRP A 168 12.77 -0.79 -7.14
C TRP A 168 14.17 -0.96 -7.73
N GLY A 169 15.02 -1.81 -7.13
CA GLY A 169 16.38 -2.08 -7.61
C GLY A 169 17.41 -0.99 -7.28
N ILE A 170 17.04 0.01 -6.49
CA ILE A 170 17.96 1.06 -6.06
C ILE A 170 18.81 0.50 -4.90
N GLN A 171 20.12 0.44 -5.11
CA GLN A 171 21.05 -0.08 -4.10
C GLN A 171 21.17 0.90 -2.93
N VAL A 172 20.62 0.52 -1.78
CA VAL A 172 20.65 1.37 -0.57
C VAL A 172 21.94 1.20 0.23
N ALA A 173 22.61 0.05 0.14
CA ALA A 173 23.85 -0.21 0.86
C ALA A 173 24.97 0.81 0.55
N PRO A 174 25.22 1.20 -0.72
CA PRO A 174 26.17 2.28 -1.04
C PRO A 174 25.77 3.64 -0.47
N ILE A 175 24.48 3.96 -0.44
CA ILE A 175 23.97 5.22 0.12
C ILE A 175 24.25 5.28 1.63
N ILE A 176 23.94 4.20 2.35
CA ILE A 176 24.20 4.09 3.80
C ILE A 176 25.70 4.10 4.11
N ALA A 177 26.51 3.39 3.32
CA ALA A 177 27.96 3.39 3.46
C ALA A 177 28.56 4.78 3.21
N GLY A 178 28.02 5.55 2.26
CA GLY A 178 28.40 6.94 2.02
C GLY A 178 28.12 7.85 3.22
N PHE A 179 26.94 7.74 3.86
CA PHE A 179 26.64 8.47 5.09
C PHE A 179 27.59 8.11 6.25
N GLY A 180 28.03 6.86 6.36
CA GLY A 180 29.01 6.43 7.36
C GLY A 180 30.41 7.03 7.19
N LEU A 181 30.79 7.39 5.96
CA LEU A 181 32.10 8.01 5.65
C LEU A 181 32.17 9.50 6.00
N PHE A 182 31.03 10.18 6.18
CA PHE A 182 30.98 11.58 6.66
C PHE A 182 30.95 11.70 8.19
N GLY A 183 30.91 10.58 8.91
CA GLY A 183 30.84 10.53 10.37
C GLY A 183 32.18 10.39 11.09
N VAL A 184 33.31 10.50 10.36
CA VAL A 184 34.68 10.48 10.89
C VAL A 184 35.27 11.88 10.89
#